data_AF-A0A6N2EHX8-F1
#
_entry.id   AF-A0A6N2EHX8-F1
#
_cell.length_a   1.000
_cell.length_b   1.000
_cell.length_c   1.000
_cell.angle_alpha   90.00
_cell.angle_beta   90.00
_cell.angle_gamma   90.00
#
_symmetry.space_group_name_H-M   'P 1'
#
loop_
_entity.id
_entity.type
_entity.pdbx_description
1 polymer ?
#
loop_
_entity_poly.entity_id
_entity_poly.type
_entity_poly.pdbx_seq_one_letter_code
_entity_poly.pdbx_strand_id
1 'polypeptide(L)'
;MTERWNITKEANNLDATASVARRLARLLRPGDIVRLSGPLGAGKTTLVRHLASALGVEPGLVSSPTYVLMNEYPIPASDQSAEPPAEPRASVIVHIDAYRLGSAEDLESTGWDTLKGDEIVLIEWAERVEEALPEEAARVTITPTGERSRRIEIDAPASWGDRPEAAVLIRDDTVCPVTGRPVSAETPSWPFADEQARMVDLHRWFSGGYSVSRPIEERDLDLSD
;
A
#
# COMPACT_ATOMS: atom_id res chain seq x y z
N MET A 1 11.11 -8.32 19.32
CA MET A 1 11.10 -8.48 17.87
C MET A 1 9.68 -8.19 17.43
N THR A 2 9.46 -7.06 16.78
CA THR A 2 8.14 -6.65 16.30
C THR A 2 7.77 -7.52 15.11
N GLU A 3 6.59 -8.14 15.15
CA GLU A 3 6.11 -8.96 14.03
C GLU A 3 5.92 -8.09 12.79
N ARG A 4 6.28 -8.64 11.62
CA ARG A 4 6.30 -7.92 10.35
C ARG A 4 5.39 -8.59 9.33
N TRP A 5 4.62 -7.78 8.62
CA TRP A 5 3.80 -8.18 7.49
C TRP A 5 4.56 -7.92 6.18
N ASN A 6 4.76 -8.98 5.39
CA ASN A 6 5.59 -8.95 4.20
C ASN A 6 4.78 -9.30 2.95
N ILE A 7 4.85 -8.44 1.92
CA ILE A 7 4.21 -8.66 0.62
C ILE A 7 5.19 -8.33 -0.51
N THR A 8 5.19 -9.17 -1.54
CA THR A 8 5.94 -8.92 -2.78
C THR A 8 4.98 -8.80 -3.95
N LYS A 9 5.18 -7.78 -4.79
CA LYS A 9 4.45 -7.58 -6.05
C LYS A 9 5.38 -7.42 -7.23
N GLU A 10 5.05 -8.11 -8.32
CA GLU A 10 5.71 -7.93 -9.61
C GLU A 10 4.90 -6.93 -10.44
N ALA A 11 5.51 -5.80 -10.76
CA ALA A 11 4.94 -4.75 -11.57
C ALA A 11 5.63 -4.73 -12.94
N ASN A 12 4.99 -5.32 -13.95
CA ASN A 12 5.62 -5.51 -15.28
C ASN A 12 5.63 -4.26 -16.16
N ASN A 13 4.95 -3.20 -15.74
CA ASN A 13 4.89 -1.91 -16.43
C ASN A 13 4.51 -0.79 -15.44
N LEU A 14 4.36 0.43 -15.96
CA LEU A 14 4.01 1.61 -15.17
C LEU A 14 2.59 1.51 -14.57
N ASP A 15 1.63 0.97 -15.31
CA ASP A 15 0.25 0.81 -14.83
C ASP A 15 0.15 -0.17 -13.66
N ALA A 16 0.97 -1.24 -13.68
CA ALA A 16 1.09 -2.18 -12.58
C ALA A 16 1.71 -1.51 -11.34
N THR A 17 2.72 -0.67 -11.53
CA THR A 17 3.30 0.16 -10.45
C THR A 17 2.24 1.10 -9.87
N ALA A 18 1.44 1.73 -10.73
CA ALA A 18 0.33 2.59 -10.31
C ALA A 18 -0.75 1.80 -9.57
N SER A 19 -1.04 0.56 -9.96
CA SER A 19 -2.00 -0.29 -9.23
C SER A 19 -1.48 -0.67 -7.85
N VAL A 20 -0.21 -1.05 -7.71
CA VAL A 20 0.41 -1.30 -6.39
C VAL A 20 0.34 -0.05 -5.52
N ALA A 21 0.68 1.11 -6.07
CA ALA A 21 0.57 2.39 -5.36
C ALA A 21 -0.86 2.70 -4.91
N ARG A 22 -1.87 2.53 -5.77
CA ARG A 22 -3.29 2.75 -5.39
C ARG A 22 -3.73 1.84 -4.24
N ARG A 23 -3.33 0.57 -4.26
CA ARG A 23 -3.66 -0.39 -3.20
C ARG A 23 -2.96 -0.05 -1.89
N LEU A 24 -1.68 0.31 -1.97
CA LEU A 24 -0.91 0.77 -0.81
C LEU A 24 -1.49 2.07 -0.23
N ALA A 25 -1.91 3.02 -1.06
CA ALA A 25 -2.53 4.26 -0.60
C ALA A 25 -3.80 4.03 0.24
N ARG A 26 -4.60 3.00 -0.09
CA ARG A 26 -5.81 2.66 0.68
C ARG A 26 -5.51 2.16 2.09
N LEU A 27 -4.31 1.64 2.29
CA LEU A 27 -3.87 1.16 3.60
C LEU A 27 -3.35 2.28 4.48
N LEU A 28 -2.83 3.37 3.89
CA LEU A 28 -2.16 4.42 4.65
C LEU A 28 -3.13 5.16 5.56
N ARG A 29 -2.71 5.31 6.82
CA ARG A 29 -3.40 6.02 7.89
C ARG A 29 -2.56 7.24 8.32
N PRO A 30 -3.16 8.24 8.97
CA PRO A 30 -2.41 9.30 9.66
C PRO A 30 -1.30 8.71 10.55
N GLY A 31 -0.10 9.29 10.47
CA GLY A 31 1.07 8.86 11.23
C GLY A 31 1.87 7.72 10.62
N ASP A 32 1.40 7.11 9.53
CA ASP A 32 2.18 6.08 8.83
C ASP A 32 3.43 6.70 8.17
N ILE A 33 4.57 6.06 8.39
CA ILE A 33 5.85 6.40 7.76
C ILE A 33 6.26 5.27 6.81
N VAL A 34 6.56 5.63 5.56
CA VAL A 34 6.98 4.72 4.50
C VAL A 34 8.40 5.08 4.03
N ARG A 35 9.32 4.17 4.30
CA ARG A 35 10.72 4.19 3.84
C ARG A 35 10.80 3.64 2.43
N LEU A 36 11.25 4.43 1.47
CA LEU A 36 11.40 4.03 0.07
C LEU A 36 12.88 3.81 -0.27
N SER A 37 13.22 2.56 -0.58
CA SER A 37 14.58 2.15 -0.93
C SER A 37 14.64 1.55 -2.32
N GLY A 38 15.81 1.65 -2.96
CA GLY A 38 16.07 1.13 -4.30
C GLY A 38 17.08 1.98 -5.07
N PRO A 39 17.70 1.44 -6.14
CA PRO A 39 18.72 2.16 -6.89
C PRO A 39 18.20 3.44 -7.55
N LEU A 40 19.12 4.27 -8.05
CA LEU A 40 18.78 5.43 -8.87
C LEU A 40 17.96 4.98 -10.09
N GLY A 41 16.85 5.66 -10.38
CA GLY A 41 15.95 5.28 -11.47
C GLY A 41 15.05 4.06 -11.18
N ALA A 42 15.05 3.51 -9.96
CA ALA A 42 14.16 2.41 -9.59
C ALA A 42 12.66 2.77 -9.73
N GLY A 43 12.32 4.06 -9.58
CA GLY A 43 10.95 4.56 -9.65
C GLY A 43 10.36 4.98 -8.30
N LYS A 44 11.20 5.29 -7.30
CA LYS A 44 10.77 5.77 -5.97
C LYS A 44 9.83 6.99 -6.06
N THR A 45 10.27 8.09 -6.66
CA THR A 45 9.42 9.26 -6.92
C THR A 45 8.17 8.95 -7.76
N THR A 46 8.26 7.99 -8.68
CA THR A 46 7.10 7.54 -9.48
C THR A 46 6.06 6.87 -8.59
N LEU A 47 6.48 6.01 -7.65
CA LEU A 47 5.59 5.41 -6.66
C LEU A 47 4.95 6.48 -5.78
N VAL A 48 5.73 7.46 -5.28
CA VAL A 48 5.21 8.59 -4.48
C VAL A 48 4.13 9.36 -5.24
N ARG A 49 4.37 9.66 -6.52
CA ARG A 49 3.39 10.36 -7.37
C ARG A 49 2.10 9.56 -7.52
N HIS A 50 2.18 8.25 -7.73
CA HIS A 50 0.98 7.42 -7.83
C HIS A 50 0.26 7.26 -6.49
N LEU A 51 0.98 7.17 -5.37
CA LEU A 51 0.42 7.15 -4.02
C LEU A 51 -0.36 8.44 -3.73
N ALA A 52 0.29 9.58 -3.94
CA ALA A 52 -0.31 10.88 -3.75
C ALA A 52 -1.53 11.09 -4.65
N SER A 53 -1.44 10.68 -5.92
CA SER A 53 -2.57 10.69 -6.84
C SER A 53 -3.74 9.83 -6.39
N ALA A 54 -3.47 8.65 -5.84
CA ALA A 54 -4.51 7.77 -5.31
C ALA A 54 -5.21 8.37 -4.07
N LEU A 55 -4.52 9.22 -3.33
CA LEU A 55 -5.07 10.00 -2.21
C LEU A 55 -5.75 11.30 -2.68
N GLY A 56 -5.72 11.63 -3.97
CA GLY A 56 -6.42 12.79 -4.54
C GLY A 56 -5.54 14.02 -4.80
N VAL A 57 -4.23 13.94 -4.52
CA VAL A 57 -3.28 15.01 -4.88
C VAL A 57 -3.09 15.05 -6.40
N GLU A 58 -3.06 16.24 -6.99
CA GLU A 58 -2.81 16.37 -8.42
C GLU A 58 -1.40 15.84 -8.78
N PRO A 59 -1.28 14.87 -9.71
CA PRO A 59 0.01 14.24 -10.03
C PRO A 59 1.11 15.22 -10.48
N GLY A 60 0.71 16.33 -11.12
CA GLY A 60 1.61 17.38 -11.61
C GLY A 60 2.30 18.19 -10.50
N LEU A 61 1.74 18.19 -9.29
CA LEU A 61 2.33 18.87 -8.12
C LEU A 61 3.44 18.04 -7.47
N VAL A 62 3.45 16.72 -7.71
CA VAL A 62 4.37 15.79 -7.04
C VAL A 62 5.65 15.63 -7.85
N SER A 63 6.73 16.17 -7.28
CA SER A 63 8.09 16.09 -7.81
C SER A 63 9.05 15.62 -6.73
N SER A 64 10.24 15.14 -7.13
CA SER A 64 11.25 14.76 -6.15
C SER A 64 11.79 16.02 -5.46
N PRO A 65 11.75 16.08 -4.12
CA PRO A 65 12.26 17.21 -3.35
C PRO A 65 13.79 17.15 -3.19
N THR A 66 14.57 16.61 -4.14
CA THR A 66 16.02 16.44 -3.97
C THR A 66 16.76 17.71 -3.51
N TYR A 67 16.30 18.92 -3.89
CA TYR A 67 16.94 20.19 -3.50
C TYR A 67 16.25 20.92 -2.35
N VAL A 68 14.92 20.78 -2.22
CA VAL A 68 14.14 21.40 -1.14
C VAL A 68 14.04 20.49 0.08
N LEU A 69 14.52 19.26 -0.05
CA LEU A 69 14.61 18.15 0.92
C LEU A 69 13.25 17.59 1.37
N MET A 70 12.25 18.46 1.57
CA MET A 70 10.90 18.11 2.01
C MET A 70 9.85 18.92 1.22
N ASN A 71 8.79 18.25 0.79
CA ASN A 71 7.58 18.84 0.23
C ASN A 71 6.36 18.38 1.02
N GLU A 72 5.37 19.25 1.16
CA GLU A 72 4.06 18.93 1.71
C GLU A 72 2.99 19.01 0.62
N TYR A 73 2.15 17.98 0.54
CA TYR A 73 1.05 17.91 -0.41
C TYR A 73 -0.27 17.77 0.35
N PRO A 74 -1.10 18.83 0.40
CA PRO A 74 -2.43 18.74 0.99
C PRO A 74 -3.30 17.71 0.25
N ILE A 75 -3.87 16.78 1.01
CA ILE A 75 -4.86 15.84 0.52
C ILE A 75 -6.21 16.56 0.49
N PRO A 76 -6.88 16.68 -0.67
CA PRO A 76 -8.19 17.31 -0.74
C PRO A 76 -9.18 16.58 0.18
N ALA A 77 -9.98 17.36 0.93
CA ALA A 77 -11.09 16.79 1.68
C ALA A 77 -12.03 16.06 0.70
N SER A 78 -12.35 14.79 0.98
CA SER A 78 -13.39 14.09 0.22
C SER A 78 -14.73 14.81 0.39
N ASP A 79 -15.57 14.73 -0.65
CA ASP A 79 -16.90 15.34 -0.67
C ASP A 79 -17.65 15.08 0.64
N GLN A 80 -17.99 16.17 1.35
CA GLN A 80 -18.70 16.15 2.63
C GLN A 80 -20.13 15.60 2.52
N SER A 81 -20.61 15.30 1.30
CA SER A 81 -21.90 14.65 1.05
C SER A 81 -21.86 13.12 1.11
N ALA A 82 -20.68 12.50 1.20
CA ALA A 82 -20.54 11.07 1.47
C ALA A 82 -20.47 10.80 2.98
N GLU A 83 -20.92 9.61 3.41
CA GLU A 83 -20.71 9.18 4.80
C GLU A 83 -19.22 9.30 5.16
N PRO A 84 -18.89 9.82 6.36
CA PRO A 84 -17.50 9.91 6.79
C PRO A 84 -16.87 8.52 6.74
N PRO A 85 -15.63 8.39 6.27
CA PRO A 85 -14.94 7.10 6.26
C PRO A 85 -14.91 6.53 7.68
N ALA A 86 -15.00 5.20 7.78
CA ALA A 86 -14.97 4.49 9.07
C ALA A 86 -13.67 4.72 9.88
N GLU A 87 -12.62 5.23 9.22
CA GLU A 87 -11.29 5.43 9.77
C GLU A 87 -10.77 6.85 9.44
N PRO A 88 -9.93 7.45 10.31
CA PRO A 88 -9.37 8.77 10.09
C PRO A 88 -8.48 8.79 8.84
N ARG A 89 -8.57 9.87 8.07
CA ARG A 89 -7.74 10.11 6.88
C ARG A 89 -6.71 11.19 7.15
N ALA A 90 -5.51 11.00 6.62
CA ALA A 90 -4.49 12.03 6.67
C ALA A 90 -4.90 13.24 5.81
N SER A 91 -4.51 14.43 6.25
CA SER A 91 -4.80 15.67 5.53
C SER A 91 -3.63 16.16 4.68
N VAL A 92 -2.43 15.62 4.92
CA VAL A 92 -1.19 16.01 4.24
C VAL A 92 -0.33 14.78 3.98
N ILE A 93 0.33 14.77 2.83
CA ILE A 93 1.46 13.88 2.53
C ILE A 93 2.73 14.71 2.68
N VAL A 94 3.65 14.24 3.53
CA VAL A 94 5.00 14.76 3.62
C VAL A 94 5.91 13.86 2.77
N HIS A 95 6.61 14.45 1.81
CA HIS A 95 7.53 13.73 0.94
C HIS A 95 8.94 14.26 1.17
N ILE A 96 9.84 13.37 1.59
CA ILE A 96 11.24 13.68 1.83
C ILE A 96 12.11 12.89 0.86
N ASP A 97 13.18 13.53 0.38
CA ASP A 97 14.24 12.88 -0.39
C ASP A 97 15.57 13.02 0.35
N ALA A 98 15.96 11.94 1.03
CA ALA A 98 17.15 11.90 1.85
C ALA A 98 18.44 11.70 1.04
N TYR A 99 18.41 11.72 -0.31
CA TYR A 99 19.59 11.46 -1.15
C TYR A 99 20.80 12.33 -0.81
N ARG A 100 20.56 13.57 -0.36
CA ARG A 100 21.58 14.56 0.00
C ARG A 100 21.87 14.66 1.50
N LEU A 101 21.13 13.94 2.33
CA LEU A 101 21.33 13.94 3.78
C LEU A 101 22.43 12.92 4.13
N GLY A 102 23.26 13.25 5.11
CA GLY A 102 24.35 12.39 5.57
C GLY A 102 24.11 11.78 6.96
N SER A 103 23.13 12.27 7.71
CA SER A 103 22.88 11.86 9.10
C SER A 103 21.43 12.07 9.54
N ALA A 104 21.08 11.53 10.70
CA ALA A 104 19.84 11.82 11.42
C ALA A 104 19.68 13.33 11.73
N GLU A 105 20.76 14.00 12.13
CA GLU A 105 20.78 15.45 12.42
C GLU A 105 20.44 16.29 11.16
N ASP A 106 20.91 15.87 9.99
CA ASP A 106 20.55 16.53 8.73
C ASP A 106 19.05 16.41 8.45
N LEU A 107 18.40 15.30 8.84
CA LEU A 107 16.95 15.13 8.71
C LEU A 107 16.19 16.06 9.65
N GLU A 108 16.63 16.22 10.90
CA GLU A 108 16.03 17.16 11.86
C GLU A 108 16.03 18.59 11.30
N SER A 109 17.09 18.99 10.59
CA SER A 109 17.17 20.32 9.96
C SER A 109 16.10 20.58 8.88
N THR A 110 15.43 19.54 8.38
CA THR A 110 14.31 19.66 7.43
C THR A 110 12.99 20.07 8.10
N GLY A 111 12.91 19.99 9.43
CA GLY A 111 11.67 20.20 10.19
C GLY A 111 10.79 18.95 10.33
N TRP A 112 11.30 17.77 9.95
CA TRP A 112 10.62 16.48 10.14
C TRP A 112 10.14 16.25 11.58
N ASP A 113 10.94 16.65 12.56
CA ASP A 113 10.67 16.50 13.98
C ASP A 113 9.48 17.34 14.46
N THR A 114 9.03 18.31 13.65
CA THR A 114 7.88 19.17 13.95
C THR A 114 6.54 18.61 13.45
N LEU A 115 6.57 17.49 12.73
CA LEU A 115 5.36 16.79 12.25
C LEU A 115 4.51 16.33 13.42
N LYS A 116 3.18 16.40 13.25
CA LYS A 116 2.24 16.13 14.34
C LYS A 116 1.83 14.67 14.45
N GLY A 117 2.19 13.87 13.45
CA GLY A 117 1.81 12.46 13.36
C GLY A 117 0.39 12.28 12.82
N ASP A 118 -0.21 13.31 12.22
CA ASP A 118 -1.46 13.22 11.47
C ASP A 118 -1.21 13.18 9.95
N GLU A 119 0.03 13.34 9.53
CA GLU A 119 0.51 13.28 8.16
C GLU A 119 0.84 11.83 7.75
N ILE A 120 0.73 11.55 6.46
CA ILE A 120 1.38 10.37 5.86
C ILE A 120 2.77 10.80 5.44
N VAL A 121 3.79 10.02 5.75
CA VAL A 121 5.14 10.40 5.41
C VAL A 121 5.87 9.40 4.51
N LEU A 122 6.43 9.91 3.42
CA LEU A 122 7.11 9.13 2.39
C LEU A 122 8.56 9.61 2.26
N ILE A 123 9.53 8.74 2.58
CA ILE A 123 10.95 9.11 2.61
C ILE A 123 11.71 8.31 1.56
N GLU A 124 12.17 8.96 0.49
CA GLU A 124 13.11 8.36 -0.46
C GLU A 124 14.52 8.29 0.12
N TRP A 125 15.25 7.21 -0.20
CA TRP A 125 16.62 6.98 0.28
C TRP A 125 16.72 6.92 1.81
N ALA A 126 15.67 6.38 2.45
CA ALA A 126 15.56 6.29 3.90
C ALA A 126 16.76 5.60 4.57
N GLU A 127 17.48 4.74 3.85
CA GLU A 127 18.71 4.11 4.34
C GLU A 127 19.81 5.10 4.77
N ARG A 128 19.76 6.36 4.32
CA ARG A 128 20.71 7.42 4.73
C ARG A 128 20.40 8.02 6.09
N VAL A 129 19.16 7.91 6.54
CA VAL A 129 18.64 8.54 7.76
C VAL A 129 17.96 7.51 8.66
N GLU A 130 18.27 6.22 8.46
CA GLU A 130 17.59 5.08 9.08
C GLU A 130 17.56 5.17 10.62
N GLU A 131 18.62 5.73 11.22
CA GLU A 131 18.78 5.92 12.67
C GLU A 131 17.74 6.89 13.26
N ALA A 132 17.20 7.82 12.47
CA ALA A 132 16.19 8.78 12.91
C ALA A 132 14.76 8.21 12.83
N LEU A 133 14.57 7.08 12.16
CA LEU A 133 13.25 6.60 11.78
C LEU A 133 12.74 5.52 12.79
N PRO A 134 11.45 5.55 13.16
CA PRO A 134 10.89 4.60 14.13
C PRO A 134 10.83 3.18 13.55
N GLU A 135 11.12 2.14 14.34
CA GLU A 135 11.15 0.73 13.89
C GLU A 135 9.83 0.29 13.23
N GLU A 136 8.73 0.89 13.63
CA GLU A 136 7.37 0.66 13.13
C GLU A 136 7.13 1.26 11.73
N ALA A 137 8.09 2.00 11.16
CA ALA A 137 7.95 2.47 9.79
C ALA A 137 7.94 1.28 8.80
N ALA A 138 7.05 1.37 7.81
CA ALA A 138 7.01 0.42 6.72
C ALA A 138 8.19 0.68 5.77
N ARG A 139 8.79 -0.39 5.23
CA ARG A 139 9.80 -0.33 4.19
C ARG A 139 9.21 -0.84 2.88
N VAL A 140 9.40 -0.04 1.84
CA VAL A 140 9.05 -0.39 0.46
C VAL A 140 10.33 -0.36 -0.37
N THR A 141 10.77 -1.54 -0.79
CA THR A 141 11.95 -1.73 -1.63
C THR A 141 11.52 -1.92 -3.08
N ILE A 142 12.08 -1.11 -3.98
CA ILE A 142 11.80 -1.16 -5.42
C ILE A 142 13.04 -1.66 -6.16
N THR A 143 12.94 -2.85 -6.74
CA THR A 143 14.04 -3.50 -7.46
C THR A 143 13.72 -3.60 -8.95
N PRO A 144 14.52 -3.00 -9.86
CA PRO A 144 14.37 -3.23 -11.29
C PRO A 144 14.57 -4.70 -11.68
N THR A 145 13.60 -5.29 -12.37
CA THR A 145 13.67 -6.67 -12.90
C THR A 145 13.76 -6.72 -14.43
N GLY A 146 13.72 -5.55 -15.08
CA GLY A 146 13.78 -5.37 -16.52
C GLY A 146 13.65 -3.89 -16.88
N GLU A 147 13.54 -3.58 -18.17
CA GLU A 147 13.45 -2.18 -18.63
C GLU A 147 12.23 -1.47 -18.03
N ARG A 148 11.06 -2.11 -18.12
CA ARG A 148 9.78 -1.58 -17.63
C ARG A 148 9.21 -2.31 -16.41
N SER A 149 9.88 -3.36 -15.94
CA SER A 149 9.40 -4.19 -14.83
C SER A 149 10.15 -3.93 -13.54
N ARG A 150 9.42 -3.93 -12.41
CA ARG A 150 9.93 -3.73 -11.06
C ARG A 150 9.34 -4.79 -10.14
N ARG A 151 10.12 -5.26 -9.18
CA ARG A 151 9.64 -5.94 -7.99
C ARG A 151 9.47 -4.90 -6.88
N ILE A 152 8.33 -4.92 -6.21
CA ILE A 152 8.01 -4.05 -5.06
C ILE A 152 7.83 -4.96 -3.85
N GLU A 153 8.69 -4.81 -2.87
CA GLU A 153 8.66 -5.55 -1.61
C GLU A 153 8.23 -4.59 -0.50
N ILE A 154 7.17 -4.96 0.23
CA ILE A 154 6.58 -4.19 1.31
C ILE A 154 6.80 -4.99 2.59
N ASP A 155 7.57 -4.44 3.51
CA ASP A 155 7.80 -4.94 4.86
C ASP A 155 7.24 -3.91 5.84
N ALA A 156 6.14 -4.21 6.51
CA ALA A 156 5.43 -3.29 7.40
C ALA A 156 5.19 -3.93 8.77
N PRO A 157 4.79 -3.16 9.80
CA PRO A 157 4.30 -3.75 11.05
C PRO A 157 3.15 -4.73 10.82
N ALA A 158 3.04 -5.76 11.66
CA ALA A 158 1.93 -6.73 11.60
C ALA A 158 0.54 -6.05 11.58
N SER A 159 0.38 -4.95 12.31
CA SER A 159 -0.86 -4.16 12.35
C SER A 159 -1.32 -3.59 11.01
N TRP A 160 -0.45 -3.55 9.99
CA TRP A 160 -0.86 -3.22 8.62
C TRP A 160 -1.61 -4.37 7.96
N GLY A 161 -1.25 -5.62 8.28
CA GLY A 161 -1.93 -6.82 7.79
C GLY A 161 -3.35 -6.99 8.34
N ASP A 162 -3.60 -6.46 9.54
CA ASP A 162 -4.92 -6.50 10.20
C ASP A 162 -5.89 -5.46 9.63
N ARG A 163 -5.39 -4.52 8.81
CA ARG A 163 -6.25 -3.51 8.15
C ARG A 163 -7.13 -4.22 7.11
N PRO A 164 -8.45 -3.95 7.06
CA PRO A 164 -9.34 -4.58 6.08
C PRO A 164 -8.87 -4.42 4.62
N GLU A 165 -8.20 -3.31 4.32
CA GLU A 165 -7.66 -3.00 3.00
C GLU A 165 -6.43 -3.85 2.63
N ALA A 166 -5.80 -4.54 3.59
CA ALA A 166 -4.60 -5.35 3.34
C ALA A 166 -4.86 -6.47 2.34
N ALA A 167 -6.09 -6.97 2.34
CA ALA A 167 -6.56 -7.98 1.40
C ALA A 167 -6.32 -7.57 -0.07
N VAL A 168 -6.43 -6.28 -0.43
CA VAL A 168 -6.23 -5.86 -1.84
C VAL A 168 -4.76 -5.91 -2.28
N LEU A 169 -3.82 -5.78 -1.33
CA LEU A 169 -2.40 -6.01 -1.58
C LEU A 169 -2.05 -7.51 -1.57
N ILE A 170 -2.82 -8.36 -0.91
CA ILE A 170 -2.58 -9.81 -0.96
C ILE A 170 -3.05 -10.38 -2.29
N ARG A 171 -4.25 -9.98 -2.75
CA ARG A 171 -4.89 -10.50 -3.97
C ARG A 171 -4.06 -10.23 -5.22
N ASP A 172 -4.07 -11.22 -6.11
CA ASP A 172 -3.61 -11.09 -7.49
C ASP A 172 -4.78 -11.13 -8.47
N ASP A 173 -4.54 -10.57 -9.66
CA ASP A 173 -5.49 -10.70 -10.76
C ASP A 173 -5.69 -12.19 -11.06
N THR A 174 -6.93 -12.57 -11.24
CA THR A 174 -7.35 -13.98 -11.32
C THR A 174 -8.38 -14.17 -12.41
N VAL A 175 -8.90 -15.39 -12.51
CA VAL A 175 -10.01 -15.74 -13.39
C VAL A 175 -11.19 -16.15 -12.54
N CYS A 176 -12.36 -15.60 -12.85
CA CYS A 176 -13.59 -15.93 -12.14
C CYS A 176 -13.88 -17.44 -12.26
N PRO A 177 -14.02 -18.17 -11.15
CA PRO A 177 -14.21 -19.63 -11.20
C PRO A 177 -15.55 -20.04 -11.83
N VAL A 178 -16.55 -19.15 -11.82
CA VAL A 178 -17.87 -19.40 -12.41
C VAL A 178 -17.95 -19.03 -13.89
N THR A 179 -17.40 -17.87 -14.27
CA THR A 179 -17.60 -17.30 -15.62
C THR A 179 -16.39 -17.44 -16.54
N GLY A 180 -15.21 -17.77 -16.00
CA GLY A 180 -13.95 -17.81 -16.76
C GLY A 180 -13.42 -16.44 -17.19
N ARG A 181 -14.04 -15.33 -16.75
CA ARG A 181 -13.62 -13.98 -17.11
C ARG A 181 -12.44 -13.52 -16.26
N PRO A 182 -11.52 -12.69 -16.79
CA PRO A 182 -10.49 -12.03 -15.98
C PRO A 182 -11.12 -11.15 -14.89
N VAL A 183 -10.57 -11.20 -13.68
CA VAL A 183 -11.00 -10.44 -12.51
C VAL A 183 -9.79 -9.74 -11.91
N SER A 184 -9.86 -8.41 -11.80
CA SER A 184 -8.81 -7.66 -11.14
C SER A 184 -8.84 -7.90 -9.62
N ALA A 185 -7.69 -7.92 -8.97
CA ALA A 185 -7.58 -7.99 -7.51
C ALA A 185 -8.27 -6.84 -6.75
N GLU A 186 -8.57 -5.72 -7.44
CA GLU A 186 -9.31 -4.59 -6.86
C GLU A 186 -10.85 -4.80 -6.90
N THR A 187 -11.34 -5.88 -7.52
CA THR A 187 -12.77 -6.16 -7.66
C THR A 187 -13.42 -6.46 -6.30
N PRO A 188 -14.53 -5.79 -5.92
CA PRO A 188 -15.19 -6.06 -4.63
C PRO A 188 -15.64 -7.52 -4.47
N SER A 189 -16.12 -8.13 -5.54
CA SER A 189 -16.55 -9.52 -5.59
C SER A 189 -15.42 -10.52 -5.81
N TRP A 190 -14.14 -10.11 -5.80
CA TRP A 190 -13.01 -11.02 -6.00
C TRP A 190 -13.14 -12.28 -5.11
N PRO A 191 -12.91 -13.50 -5.64
CA PRO A 191 -12.37 -13.81 -6.97
C PRO A 191 -13.41 -13.87 -8.10
N PHE A 192 -14.67 -13.49 -7.84
CA PHE A 192 -15.76 -13.52 -8.81
C PHE A 192 -15.85 -12.24 -9.65
N ALA A 193 -16.23 -12.38 -10.92
CA ALA A 193 -16.35 -11.27 -11.85
C ALA A 193 -17.44 -10.25 -11.46
N ASP A 194 -18.46 -10.71 -10.74
CA ASP A 194 -19.57 -9.92 -10.24
C ASP A 194 -20.29 -10.65 -9.08
N GLU A 195 -21.27 -9.97 -8.48
CA GLU A 195 -22.07 -10.52 -7.38
C GLU A 195 -22.92 -11.72 -7.81
N GLN A 196 -23.37 -11.77 -9.06
CA GLN A 196 -24.16 -12.90 -9.56
C GLN A 196 -23.32 -14.17 -9.62
N ALA A 197 -22.08 -14.07 -10.11
CA ALA A 197 -21.14 -15.16 -10.12
C ALA A 197 -20.83 -15.68 -8.70
N ARG A 198 -20.70 -14.78 -7.71
CA ARG A 198 -20.53 -15.17 -6.30
C ARG A 198 -21.73 -15.96 -5.78
N MET A 199 -22.96 -15.48 -6.06
CA MET A 199 -24.19 -16.15 -5.63
C MET A 199 -24.40 -17.52 -6.30
N VAL A 200 -24.02 -17.66 -7.57
CA VAL A 200 -24.06 -18.94 -8.28
C VAL A 200 -23.12 -19.96 -7.63
N ASP A 201 -21.91 -19.55 -7.24
CA ASP A 201 -20.96 -20.42 -6.56
C ASP A 201 -21.47 -20.84 -5.17
N LEU A 202 -22.00 -19.90 -4.40
CA LEU A 202 -22.61 -20.17 -3.10
C LEU A 202 -23.78 -21.18 -3.22
N HIS A 203 -24.60 -21.05 -4.27
CA HIS A 203 -25.67 -22.02 -4.53
C HIS A 203 -25.13 -23.42 -4.85
N ARG A 204 -24.00 -23.55 -5.56
CA ARG A 204 -23.34 -24.84 -5.77
C ARG A 204 -22.90 -25.46 -4.45
N TRP A 205 -22.43 -24.67 -3.50
CA TRP A 205 -22.11 -25.12 -2.13
C TRP A 205 -23.33 -25.72 -1.43
N PHE A 206 -24.44 -24.99 -1.40
CA PHE A 206 -25.68 -25.47 -0.78
C PHE A 206 -26.29 -26.68 -1.49
N SER A 207 -26.07 -26.82 -2.80
CA SER A 207 -26.62 -27.91 -3.60
C SER A 207 -25.76 -29.17 -3.61
N GLY A 208 -24.71 -29.23 -2.77
CA GLY A 208 -23.82 -30.40 -2.68
C GLY A 208 -22.81 -30.51 -3.83
N GLY A 209 -22.55 -29.41 -4.54
CA GLY A 209 -21.53 -29.33 -5.59
C GLY A 209 -20.08 -29.35 -5.07
N TYR A 210 -19.89 -29.23 -3.75
CA TYR A 210 -18.60 -29.33 -3.09
C TYR A 210 -18.66 -30.39 -1.99
N SER A 211 -17.59 -31.19 -1.88
CA SER A 211 -17.40 -32.14 -0.79
C SER A 211 -16.20 -31.71 0.04
N VAL A 212 -16.37 -31.60 1.36
CA VAL A 212 -15.24 -31.33 2.26
C VAL A 212 -14.32 -32.55 2.25
N SER A 213 -13.09 -32.37 1.79
CA SER A 213 -12.12 -33.45 1.56
C SER A 213 -11.43 -33.96 2.83
N ARG A 214 -11.59 -33.24 3.95
CA ARG A 214 -11.13 -33.64 5.28
C ARG A 214 -12.12 -33.18 6.36
N PRO A 215 -12.24 -33.89 7.50
CA PRO A 215 -13.07 -33.44 8.62
C PRO A 215 -12.64 -32.05 9.11
N ILE A 216 -13.61 -31.24 9.55
CA ILE A 216 -13.34 -29.97 10.24
C ILE A 216 -12.79 -30.33 11.64
N GLU A 217 -11.61 -29.83 11.98
CA GLU A 217 -11.00 -30.05 13.29
C GLU A 217 -11.35 -28.90 14.25
N GLU A 218 -11.24 -29.11 15.57
CA GLU A 218 -11.56 -28.06 16.57
C GLU A 218 -10.79 -26.75 16.34
N ARG A 219 -9.56 -26.85 15.81
CA ARG A 219 -8.74 -25.69 15.42
C ARG A 219 -9.30 -24.87 14.25
N ASP A 220 -10.16 -25.45 13.41
CA ASP A 220 -10.77 -24.75 12.27
C ASP A 220 -12.02 -23.96 12.69
N LEU A 221 -12.49 -24.17 13.93
CA LEU A 221 -13.68 -23.54 14.50
C LEU A 221 -13.37 -22.37 15.44
N ASP A 222 -12.08 -22.14 15.71
CA ASP A 222 -11.66 -21.02 16.54
C ASP A 222 -11.69 -19.74 15.70
N LEU A 223 -12.80 -19.02 15.79
CA LEU A 223 -13.02 -17.72 15.15
C LEU A 223 -12.54 -16.56 16.03
N SER A 224 -11.67 -16.82 17.00
CA SER A 224 -11.03 -15.78 17.81
C SER A 224 -9.77 -15.26 17.12
N ASP A 225 -9.99 -14.33 16.18
CA ASP A 225 -9.03 -13.28 15.80
C ASP A 225 -9.71 -11.92 15.99
#